data_AF-A0A915DME0-F1
#
_entry.id   AF-A0A915DME0-F1
#
_cell.length_a   1.000
_cell.length_b   1.000
_cell.length_c   1.000
_cell.angle_alpha   90.00
_cell.angle_beta   90.00
_cell.angle_gamma   90.00
#
_symmetry.space_group_name_H-M   'P 1'
#
loop_
_entity.id
_entity.type
_entity.pdbx_description
1 polymer ?
#
loop_
_entity_poly.entity_id
_entity_poly.type
_entity_poly.pdbx_seq_one_letter_code
_entity_poly.pdbx_strand_id
1 'polypeptide(L)'
;MPEMPLQEGVIFANELHNIEKHWKDKIKNKKPKGPDSSQKTKYILPMFPYPSGKLHLGHLRVYTISDVLSRYYTLKGYNVIHPIGWDAFGLPAENAAIERGIDPETWTYSNIDLMRKQLQKTGIQFDWDREIFTCKPDYFKWTQWIFLQLYKHGYVRRTMAEVFWDPVDKTVLAAEQVDKEGRAWRSGAMVEKQLRCQWAIETPKLAKRMMRESWIGKCDVFRFLLPIKGKEVSKHEQLFDLRLKDPSDLLSTTFIVVTPKHALAEKNSMLQKDYLVDGVHVFNFLTGLNMPVVVRMKRKTAKAKEGNYGGYATSRICWIGSSPVSAHGALLFRWCWMKKGKVRCRSPKVSCLF
;
A
#
# COMPACT_ATOMS: atom_id res chain seq x y z
N MET A 1 10.71 -39.06 26.96
CA MET A 1 9.32 -38.62 27.25
C MET A 1 9.41 -37.18 27.73
N PRO A 2 8.57 -36.23 27.29
CA PRO A 2 8.55 -34.92 27.92
C PRO A 2 8.03 -35.11 29.34
N GLU A 3 8.77 -34.59 30.33
CA GLU A 3 8.37 -34.62 31.74
C GLU A 3 6.93 -34.12 31.89
N MET A 4 6.08 -34.97 32.47
CA MET A 4 4.76 -34.52 32.92
C MET A 4 4.96 -33.38 33.92
N PRO A 5 4.21 -32.28 33.82
CA PRO A 5 4.35 -31.16 34.75
C PRO A 5 4.19 -31.67 36.19
N LEU A 6 5.11 -31.25 37.07
CA LEU A 6 5.05 -31.53 38.50
C LEU A 6 3.66 -31.18 39.04
N GLN A 7 3.10 -32.05 39.88
CA GLN A 7 1.73 -31.96 40.39
C GLN A 7 1.43 -30.60 41.08
N GLU A 8 2.43 -30.01 41.74
CA GLU A 8 2.37 -28.66 42.31
C GLU A 8 2.14 -27.56 41.27
N GLY A 9 2.80 -27.65 40.11
CA GLY A 9 2.62 -26.69 39.02
C GLY A 9 1.21 -26.73 38.43
N VAL A 10 0.58 -27.92 38.42
CA VAL A 10 -0.81 -28.09 37.98
C VAL A 10 -1.78 -27.46 38.98
N ILE A 11 -1.54 -27.64 40.29
CA ILE A 11 -2.37 -27.04 41.34
C ILE A 11 -2.30 -25.51 41.26
N PHE A 12 -1.10 -24.94 41.20
CA PHE A 12 -0.91 -23.48 41.10
C PHE A 12 -1.58 -22.88 39.85
N ALA A 13 -1.44 -23.54 38.68
CA ALA A 13 -2.10 -23.09 37.47
C ALA A 13 -3.64 -23.11 37.57
N ASN A 14 -4.20 -24.13 38.23
CA ASN A 14 -5.64 -24.22 38.46
C ASN A 14 -6.14 -23.13 39.41
N GLU A 15 -5.39 -22.80 40.45
CA GLU A 15 -5.71 -21.68 41.36
C GLU A 15 -5.71 -20.34 40.64
N LEU A 16 -4.69 -20.06 39.83
CA LEU A 16 -4.65 -18.86 38.99
C LEU A 16 -5.84 -18.80 38.04
N HIS A 17 -6.19 -19.92 37.38
CA HIS A 17 -7.34 -19.98 36.50
C HIS A 17 -8.67 -19.69 37.22
N ASN A 18 -8.82 -20.18 38.45
CA ASN A 18 -9.99 -19.91 39.28
C ASN A 18 -10.08 -18.42 39.67
N ILE A 19 -8.95 -17.79 40.00
CA ILE A 19 -8.87 -16.35 40.28
C ILE A 19 -9.25 -15.54 39.04
N GLU A 20 -8.69 -15.86 37.87
CA GLU A 20 -9.04 -15.21 36.60
C GLU A 20 -10.54 -15.32 36.31
N LYS A 21 -11.11 -16.51 36.48
CA LYS A 21 -12.54 -16.76 36.26
C LYS A 21 -13.42 -15.96 37.24
N HIS A 22 -13.02 -15.86 38.50
CA HIS A 22 -13.73 -15.08 39.52
C HIS A 22 -13.78 -13.58 39.18
N TRP A 23 -12.66 -13.02 38.71
CA TRP A 23 -12.55 -11.58 38.44
C TRP A 23 -13.04 -11.17 37.05
N LYS A 24 -13.04 -12.09 36.07
CA LYS A 24 -13.39 -11.81 34.67
C LYS A 24 -14.70 -11.04 34.51
N ASP A 25 -15.74 -11.40 35.27
CA ASP A 25 -17.04 -10.75 35.18
C ASP A 25 -17.19 -9.50 36.05
N LYS A 26 -16.36 -9.38 37.09
CA LYS A 26 -16.38 -8.28 38.06
C LYS A 26 -15.56 -7.08 37.59
N ILE A 27 -14.44 -7.35 36.96
CA ILE A 27 -13.58 -6.33 36.37
C ILE A 27 -14.07 -6.17 34.93
N LYS A 28 -15.08 -5.34 34.70
CA LYS A 28 -15.43 -4.88 33.35
C LYS A 28 -15.27 -3.36 33.31
N ASN A 29 -14.51 -2.88 32.34
CA ASN A 29 -14.42 -1.46 32.06
C ASN A 29 -15.83 -0.95 31.78
N LYS A 30 -16.13 0.23 32.32
CA LYS A 30 -17.37 0.91 31.99
C LYS A 30 -17.38 1.17 30.48
N LYS A 31 -18.51 0.92 29.83
CA LYS A 31 -18.67 1.29 28.42
C LYS A 31 -18.34 2.77 28.26
N PRO A 32 -17.61 3.17 27.20
CA PRO A 32 -17.34 4.57 26.95
C PRO A 32 -18.65 5.34 26.86
N LYS A 33 -18.69 6.49 27.54
CA LYS A 33 -19.81 7.41 27.50
C LYS A 33 -19.88 8.08 26.12
N GLY A 34 -21.10 8.49 25.76
CA GLY A 34 -21.36 9.24 24.53
C GLY A 34 -20.61 10.58 24.45
N PRO A 35 -20.67 11.26 23.30
CA PRO A 35 -19.95 12.51 23.04
C PRO A 35 -20.31 13.65 24.01
N ASP A 36 -21.49 13.59 24.65
CA ASP A 36 -21.96 14.59 25.62
C ASP A 36 -21.32 14.45 27.02
N SER A 37 -20.30 13.60 27.17
CA SER A 37 -19.59 13.44 28.44
C SER A 37 -18.68 14.63 28.73
N SER A 38 -18.76 15.18 29.95
CA SER A 38 -17.78 16.15 30.48
C SER A 38 -16.40 15.54 30.76
N GLN A 39 -16.24 14.22 30.64
CA GLN A 39 -14.98 13.53 30.87
C GLN A 39 -14.05 13.65 29.66
N LYS A 40 -12.75 13.84 29.92
CA LYS A 40 -11.73 13.81 28.87
C LYS A 40 -11.71 12.43 28.20
N THR A 41 -11.70 12.40 26.87
CA THR A 41 -11.69 11.14 26.11
C THR A 41 -10.27 10.70 25.76
N LYS A 42 -9.99 9.40 25.84
CA LYS A 42 -8.73 8.77 25.41
C LYS A 42 -9.03 7.64 24.42
N TYR A 43 -8.48 7.74 23.22
CA TYR A 43 -8.56 6.68 22.22
C TYR A 43 -7.25 5.88 22.24
N ILE A 44 -7.33 4.62 22.66
CA ILE A 44 -6.21 3.68 22.70
C ILE A 44 -6.48 2.59 21.66
N LEU A 45 -5.63 2.53 20.63
CA LEU A 45 -5.82 1.66 19.48
C LEU A 45 -4.57 0.81 19.25
N PRO A 46 -4.63 -0.52 19.49
CA PRO A 46 -3.64 -1.41 18.94
C PRO A 46 -3.90 -1.65 17.45
N MET A 47 -2.87 -2.05 16.71
CA MET A 47 -3.06 -2.56 15.35
C MET A 47 -3.89 -3.85 15.40
N PHE A 48 -5.09 -3.80 14.83
CA PHE A 48 -5.99 -4.94 14.67
C PHE A 48 -5.38 -6.05 13.79
N PRO A 49 -5.71 -7.34 14.03
CA PRO A 49 -5.03 -8.45 13.39
C PRO A 49 -5.62 -8.84 12.03
N TYR A 50 -4.78 -9.49 11.21
CA TYR A 50 -5.25 -10.27 10.06
C TYR A 50 -5.84 -11.61 10.54
N PRO A 51 -7.04 -12.01 10.10
CA PRO A 51 -7.66 -13.29 10.45
C PRO A 51 -7.12 -14.44 9.59
N SER A 52 -5.80 -14.61 9.57
CA SER A 52 -5.10 -15.66 8.80
C SER A 52 -4.90 -16.96 9.57
N GLY A 53 -5.26 -17.01 10.86
CA GLY A 53 -5.12 -18.21 11.69
C GLY A 53 -5.37 -17.94 13.18
N LYS A 54 -4.50 -18.47 14.05
CA LYS A 54 -4.58 -18.31 15.51
C LYS A 54 -3.76 -17.11 15.98
N LEU A 55 -4.19 -16.49 17.07
CA LEU A 55 -3.36 -15.53 17.78
C LEU A 55 -2.11 -16.20 18.35
N HIS A 56 -1.00 -15.47 18.31
CA HIS A 56 0.31 -15.87 18.83
C HIS A 56 0.82 -14.88 19.88
N LEU A 57 1.89 -15.20 20.59
CA LEU A 57 2.41 -14.37 21.70
C LEU A 57 2.74 -12.92 21.29
N GLY A 58 3.19 -12.69 20.06
CA GLY A 58 3.36 -11.33 19.52
C GLY A 58 2.08 -10.48 19.56
N HIS A 59 0.92 -11.06 19.22
CA HIS A 59 -0.37 -10.39 19.34
C HIS A 59 -0.69 -10.08 20.81
N LEU A 60 -0.51 -11.08 21.69
CA LEU A 60 -0.78 -10.92 23.12
C LEU A 60 0.03 -9.76 23.70
N ARG A 61 1.32 -9.65 23.37
CA ARG A 61 2.17 -8.54 23.81
C ARG A 61 1.58 -7.17 23.45
N VAL A 62 1.20 -6.96 22.19
CA VAL A 62 0.67 -5.67 21.71
C VAL A 62 -0.67 -5.35 22.38
N TYR A 63 -1.55 -6.34 22.51
CA TYR A 63 -2.87 -6.14 23.09
C TYR A 63 -2.82 -5.93 24.60
N THR A 64 -1.96 -6.64 25.33
CA THR A 64 -1.75 -6.42 26.76
C THR A 64 -1.25 -5.01 27.05
N ILE A 65 -0.31 -4.49 26.25
CA ILE A 65 0.16 -3.09 26.40
C ILE A 65 -1.01 -2.11 26.26
N SER A 66 -1.86 -2.31 25.25
CA SER A 66 -3.04 -1.46 25.06
C SER A 66 -4.06 -1.57 26.20
N ASP A 67 -4.25 -2.77 26.76
CA ASP A 67 -5.15 -3.03 27.89
C ASP A 67 -4.67 -2.36 29.18
N VAL A 68 -3.37 -2.43 29.47
CA VAL A 68 -2.77 -1.74 30.63
C VAL A 68 -3.02 -0.24 30.56
N LEU A 69 -2.81 0.38 29.40
CA LEU A 69 -3.10 1.81 29.19
C LEU A 69 -4.61 2.09 29.34
N SER A 70 -5.46 1.23 28.76
CA SER A 70 -6.91 1.37 28.82
C SER A 70 -7.42 1.38 30.26
N ARG A 71 -6.98 0.42 31.08
CA ARG A 71 -7.31 0.35 32.51
C ARG A 71 -6.76 1.55 33.29
N TYR A 72 -5.50 1.92 33.05
CA TYR A 72 -4.87 3.05 33.71
C TYR A 72 -5.63 4.36 33.50
N TYR A 73 -5.99 4.68 32.26
CA TYR A 73 -6.74 5.90 31.96
C TYR A 73 -8.20 5.83 32.45
N THR A 74 -8.81 4.64 32.44
CA THR A 74 -10.13 4.43 33.03
C THR A 74 -10.11 4.73 34.53
N LEU A 75 -9.10 4.23 35.26
CA LEU A 75 -8.91 4.51 36.70
C LEU A 75 -8.63 5.98 36.98
N LYS A 76 -7.99 6.70 36.04
CA LYS A 76 -7.82 8.16 36.10
C LYS A 76 -9.09 8.96 35.76
N GLY A 77 -10.23 8.30 35.53
CA GLY A 77 -11.51 8.94 35.26
C GLY A 77 -11.71 9.43 33.82
N TYR A 78 -10.89 8.97 32.87
CA TYR A 78 -11.08 9.28 31.45
C TYR A 78 -12.21 8.43 30.85
N ASN A 79 -12.85 8.98 29.82
CA ASN A 79 -13.71 8.23 28.91
C ASN A 79 -12.83 7.47 27.88
N VAL A 80 -12.60 6.19 28.09
CA VAL A 80 -11.65 5.41 27.27
C VAL A 80 -12.37 4.66 26.15
N ILE A 81 -11.93 4.88 24.91
CA ILE A 81 -12.32 4.09 23.74
C ILE A 81 -11.16 3.16 23.40
N HIS A 82 -11.38 1.85 23.57
CA HIS A 82 -10.39 0.80 23.30
C HIS A 82 -11.01 -0.27 22.40
N PRO A 83 -11.13 -0.02 21.09
CA PRO A 83 -11.81 -0.90 20.17
C PRO A 83 -10.87 -1.95 19.59
N ILE A 84 -11.46 -2.92 18.91
CA ILE A 84 -10.77 -3.92 18.10
C ILE A 84 -11.55 -4.13 16.80
N GLY A 85 -10.93 -4.81 15.85
CA GLY A 85 -11.59 -5.24 14.62
C GLY A 85 -10.78 -6.30 13.92
N TRP A 86 -11.09 -6.53 12.65
CA TRP A 86 -10.46 -7.57 11.84
C TRP A 86 -10.05 -7.01 10.49
N ASP A 87 -8.75 -7.06 10.19
CA ASP A 87 -8.24 -6.75 8.86
C ASP A 87 -8.42 -7.94 7.92
N ALA A 88 -9.67 -8.14 7.53
CA ALA A 88 -10.22 -9.34 6.92
C ALA A 88 -10.20 -9.33 5.38
N PHE A 89 -9.57 -8.34 4.75
CA PHE A 89 -9.40 -8.26 3.30
C PHE A 89 -7.96 -8.53 2.86
N GLY A 90 -7.82 -8.87 1.58
CA GLY A 90 -6.54 -9.00 0.92
C GLY A 90 -5.94 -10.39 0.98
N LEU A 91 -4.73 -10.45 0.43
CA LEU A 91 -4.02 -11.68 0.12
C LEU A 91 -3.76 -12.61 1.33
N PRO A 92 -3.53 -12.14 2.59
CA PRO A 92 -3.27 -13.07 3.71
C PRO A 92 -4.46 -13.98 4.02
N ALA A 93 -5.69 -13.45 4.03
CA ALA A 93 -6.89 -14.24 4.28
C ALA A 93 -7.27 -15.09 3.06
N GLU A 94 -7.14 -14.53 1.85
CA GLU A 94 -7.46 -15.21 0.58
C GLU A 94 -6.52 -16.40 0.32
N ASN A 95 -5.21 -16.22 0.44
CA ASN A 95 -4.24 -17.29 0.17
C ASN A 95 -4.37 -18.44 1.18
N ALA A 96 -4.56 -18.12 2.47
CA ALA A 96 -4.71 -19.15 3.50
C ALA A 96 -5.95 -20.02 3.29
N ALA A 97 -7.02 -19.45 2.73
CA ALA A 97 -8.22 -20.18 2.34
C ALA A 97 -7.99 -21.04 1.10
N ILE A 98 -7.32 -20.50 0.07
CA ILE A 98 -6.98 -21.20 -1.17
C ILE A 98 -6.08 -22.42 -0.90
N GLU A 99 -5.03 -22.26 -0.09
CA GLU A 99 -4.13 -23.35 0.32
C GLU A 99 -4.87 -24.54 0.94
N ARG A 100 -6.01 -24.27 1.59
CA ARG A 100 -6.81 -25.26 2.32
C ARG A 100 -8.02 -25.75 1.52
N GLY A 101 -8.25 -25.19 0.33
CA GLY A 101 -9.43 -25.49 -0.50
C GLY A 101 -10.75 -25.06 0.15
N ILE A 102 -10.72 -24.05 1.02
CA ILE A 102 -11.90 -23.54 1.73
C ILE A 102 -12.33 -22.21 1.11
N ASP A 103 -13.63 -21.95 1.10
CA ASP A 103 -14.18 -20.65 0.73
C ASP A 103 -13.57 -19.52 1.60
N PRO A 104 -13.01 -18.44 1.02
CA PRO A 104 -12.33 -17.38 1.76
C PRO A 104 -13.20 -16.67 2.80
N GLU A 105 -14.49 -16.52 2.52
CA GLU A 105 -15.41 -15.90 3.47
C GLU A 105 -15.58 -16.79 4.71
N THR A 106 -15.88 -18.07 4.48
CA THR A 106 -16.04 -19.08 5.54
C THR A 106 -14.76 -19.21 6.38
N TRP A 107 -13.60 -19.29 5.73
CA TRP A 107 -12.30 -19.34 6.41
C TRP A 107 -12.07 -18.11 7.29
N THR A 108 -12.29 -16.92 6.74
CA THR A 108 -12.10 -15.64 7.42
C THR A 108 -12.99 -15.55 8.67
N TYR A 109 -14.28 -15.83 8.57
CA TYR A 109 -15.19 -15.77 9.72
C TYR A 109 -14.85 -16.83 10.78
N SER A 110 -14.46 -18.04 10.37
CA SER A 110 -14.04 -19.08 11.31
C SER A 110 -12.80 -18.69 12.12
N ASN A 111 -11.82 -18.03 11.48
CA ASN A 111 -10.63 -17.51 12.15
C ASN A 111 -10.98 -16.34 13.06
N ILE A 112 -11.85 -15.43 12.62
CA ILE A 112 -12.33 -14.32 13.46
C ILE A 112 -12.99 -14.87 14.73
N ASP A 113 -13.88 -15.84 14.61
CA ASP A 113 -14.55 -16.43 15.78
C ASP A 113 -13.56 -17.12 16.72
N LEU A 114 -12.56 -17.80 16.17
CA LEU A 114 -11.49 -18.41 16.95
C LEU A 114 -10.65 -17.37 17.69
N MET A 115 -10.17 -16.34 16.98
CA MET A 115 -9.36 -15.26 17.54
C MET A 115 -10.15 -14.43 18.55
N ARG A 116 -11.43 -14.17 18.29
CA ARG A 116 -12.35 -13.50 19.24
C ARG A 116 -12.44 -14.29 20.53
N LYS A 117 -12.67 -15.61 20.46
CA LYS A 117 -12.69 -16.50 21.64
C LYS A 117 -11.35 -16.49 22.37
N GLN A 118 -10.22 -16.46 21.66
CA GLN A 118 -8.90 -16.35 22.26
C GLN A 118 -8.72 -15.02 23.01
N LEU A 119 -9.07 -13.88 22.40
CA LEU A 119 -9.01 -12.56 23.08
C LEU A 119 -9.93 -12.49 24.30
N GLN A 120 -11.14 -13.04 24.20
CA GLN A 120 -12.05 -13.08 25.35
C GLN A 120 -11.55 -13.97 26.49
N LYS A 121 -10.64 -14.91 26.22
CA LYS A 121 -9.98 -15.72 27.26
C LYS A 121 -8.83 -15.00 27.95
N THR A 122 -8.20 -14.01 27.31
CA THR A 122 -7.08 -13.27 27.93
C THR A 122 -7.54 -12.26 28.99
N GLY A 123 -8.84 -11.95 29.05
CA GLY A 123 -9.38 -10.94 29.96
C GLY A 123 -9.13 -9.49 29.52
N ILE A 124 -8.55 -9.27 28.34
CA ILE A 124 -8.38 -7.94 27.73
C ILE A 124 -9.74 -7.36 27.37
N GLN A 125 -9.93 -6.07 27.64
CA GLN A 125 -11.24 -5.42 27.58
C GLN A 125 -11.36 -4.47 26.41
N PHE A 126 -11.76 -5.03 25.27
CA PHE A 126 -12.14 -4.26 24.10
C PHE A 126 -13.61 -3.81 24.14
N ASP A 127 -13.87 -2.67 23.50
CA ASP A 127 -15.21 -2.20 23.16
C ASP A 127 -15.74 -2.99 21.95
N TRP A 128 -16.31 -4.16 22.23
CA TRP A 128 -16.87 -5.05 21.20
C TRP A 128 -18.08 -4.47 20.48
N ASP A 129 -18.76 -3.46 21.03
CA ASP A 129 -19.86 -2.77 20.34
C ASP A 129 -19.34 -1.98 19.11
N ARG A 130 -18.03 -1.71 19.08
CA ARG A 130 -17.33 -1.02 17.99
C ARG A 130 -16.51 -1.95 17.11
N GLU A 131 -16.79 -3.25 17.14
CA GLU A 131 -16.08 -4.23 16.33
C GLU A 131 -16.31 -4.01 14.83
N ILE A 132 -15.21 -3.89 14.08
CA ILE A 132 -15.24 -3.67 12.62
C ILE A 132 -14.63 -4.84 11.85
N PHE A 133 -15.05 -4.98 10.59
CA PHE A 133 -14.61 -6.04 9.68
C PHE A 133 -14.34 -5.40 8.33
N THR A 134 -13.09 -5.39 7.86
CA THR A 134 -12.76 -4.68 6.61
C THR A 134 -13.42 -5.32 5.38
N CYS A 135 -13.74 -6.61 5.44
CA CYS A 135 -14.43 -7.37 4.39
C CYS A 135 -15.94 -7.13 4.29
N LYS A 136 -16.59 -6.51 5.29
CA LYS A 136 -18.05 -6.31 5.28
C LYS A 136 -18.46 -5.14 4.38
N PRO A 137 -19.60 -5.25 3.67
CA PRO A 137 -20.14 -4.16 2.84
C PRO A 137 -20.30 -2.84 3.59
N ASP A 138 -20.74 -2.90 4.85
CA ASP A 138 -20.91 -1.70 5.68
C ASP A 138 -19.61 -0.98 6.04
N TYR A 139 -18.47 -1.65 5.88
CA TYR A 139 -17.15 -1.04 6.02
C TYR A 139 -16.61 -0.58 4.67
N PHE A 140 -16.44 -1.51 3.72
CA PHE A 140 -15.72 -1.18 2.48
C PHE A 140 -16.47 -0.19 1.60
N LYS A 141 -17.79 -0.02 1.73
CA LYS A 141 -18.54 1.05 1.05
C LYS A 141 -17.93 2.43 1.29
N TRP A 142 -17.40 2.66 2.49
CA TRP A 142 -16.71 3.90 2.84
C TRP A 142 -15.33 3.99 2.21
N THR A 143 -14.61 2.86 2.09
CA THR A 143 -13.36 2.79 1.33
C THR A 143 -13.59 3.13 -0.15
N GLN A 144 -14.67 2.61 -0.75
CA GLN A 144 -15.07 2.94 -2.12
C GLN A 144 -15.41 4.43 -2.25
N TRP A 145 -16.17 4.97 -1.30
CA TRP A 145 -16.51 6.39 -1.26
C TRP A 145 -15.26 7.28 -1.15
N ILE A 146 -14.32 6.97 -0.24
CA ILE A 146 -13.03 7.71 -0.10
C ILE A 146 -12.26 7.65 -1.41
N PHE A 147 -12.16 6.48 -2.05
CA PHE A 147 -11.48 6.33 -3.33
C PHE A 147 -12.10 7.23 -4.40
N LEU A 148 -13.43 7.27 -4.51
CA LEU A 148 -14.14 8.15 -5.44
C LEU A 148 -13.90 9.63 -5.13
N GLN A 149 -13.85 10.02 -3.86
CA GLN A 149 -13.51 11.39 -3.48
C GLN A 149 -12.08 11.74 -3.90
N LEU A 150 -11.10 10.87 -3.63
CA LEU A 150 -9.71 11.08 -4.04
C LEU A 150 -9.59 11.15 -5.57
N TYR A 151 -10.35 10.34 -6.31
CA TYR A 151 -10.39 10.38 -7.76
C TYR A 151 -10.98 11.69 -8.28
N LYS A 152 -12.13 12.13 -7.77
CA LYS A 152 -12.77 13.41 -8.14
C LYS A 152 -11.85 14.61 -7.91
N HIS A 153 -11.02 14.58 -6.87
CA HIS A 153 -10.08 15.65 -6.53
C HIS A 153 -8.68 15.47 -7.16
N GLY A 154 -8.51 14.50 -8.07
CA GLY A 154 -7.25 14.29 -8.79
C GLY A 154 -6.10 13.75 -7.94
N TYR A 155 -6.39 13.13 -6.79
CA TYR A 155 -5.43 12.40 -5.96
C TYR A 155 -5.30 10.92 -6.32
N VAL A 156 -6.16 10.42 -7.21
CA VAL A 156 -6.04 9.08 -7.78
C VAL A 156 -5.94 9.22 -9.29
N ARG A 157 -4.97 8.51 -9.89
CA ARG A 157 -4.86 8.41 -11.35
C ARG A 157 -4.67 6.97 -11.78
N ARG A 158 -5.01 6.71 -13.04
CA ARG A 158 -4.67 5.46 -13.70
C ARG A 158 -3.40 5.66 -14.51
N THR A 159 -2.41 4.79 -14.34
CA THR A 159 -1.10 4.91 -14.98
C THR A 159 -0.62 3.55 -15.46
N MET A 160 0.12 3.54 -16.57
CA MET A 160 1.02 2.41 -16.82
C MET A 160 2.14 2.50 -15.79
N ALA A 161 2.34 1.41 -15.06
CA ALA A 161 3.44 1.28 -14.13
C ALA A 161 4.10 -0.08 -14.36
N GLU A 162 5.42 -0.07 -14.29
CA GLU A 162 6.19 -1.30 -14.14
C GLU A 162 5.93 -1.79 -12.72
N VAL A 163 5.19 -2.88 -12.60
CA VAL A 163 4.81 -3.45 -11.32
C VAL A 163 5.52 -4.76 -11.06
N PHE A 164 5.77 -4.99 -9.79
CA PHE A 164 6.23 -6.26 -9.28
C PHE A 164 5.09 -7.28 -9.38
N TRP A 165 5.34 -8.38 -10.07
CA TRP A 165 4.41 -9.47 -10.28
C TRP A 165 4.93 -10.72 -9.59
N ASP A 166 4.09 -11.30 -8.75
CA ASP A 166 4.34 -12.62 -8.17
C ASP A 166 3.77 -13.69 -9.11
N PRO A 167 4.61 -14.54 -9.72
CA PRO A 167 4.13 -15.58 -10.63
C PRO A 167 3.40 -16.72 -9.92
N VAL A 168 3.64 -16.92 -8.61
CA VAL A 168 3.02 -17.96 -7.80
C VAL A 168 1.66 -17.49 -7.32
N ASP A 169 1.60 -16.35 -6.66
CA ASP A 169 0.34 -15.77 -6.14
C ASP A 169 -0.52 -15.16 -7.27
N LYS A 170 0.04 -15.02 -8.48
CA LYS A 170 -0.59 -14.40 -9.65
C LYS A 170 -1.20 -13.04 -9.33
N THR A 171 -0.42 -12.22 -8.64
CA THR A 171 -0.85 -10.91 -8.16
C THR A 171 0.24 -9.86 -8.31
N VAL A 172 -0.19 -8.62 -8.32
CA VAL A 172 0.70 -7.47 -8.30
C VAL A 172 1.10 -7.17 -6.85
N LEU A 173 2.37 -6.85 -6.63
CA LEU A 173 2.95 -6.51 -5.33
C LEU A 173 3.37 -5.04 -5.28
N ALA A 174 3.18 -4.41 -4.12
CA ALA A 174 3.76 -3.10 -3.84
C ALA A 174 5.27 -3.23 -3.60
N ALA A 175 6.02 -2.14 -3.71
CA ALA A 175 7.47 -2.17 -3.50
C ALA A 175 7.85 -2.66 -2.08
N GLU A 176 7.03 -2.34 -1.10
CA GLU A 176 7.18 -2.73 0.31
C GLU A 176 6.91 -4.22 0.55
N GLN A 177 6.33 -4.93 -0.42
CA GLN A 177 6.04 -6.37 -0.37
C GLN A 177 7.11 -7.20 -1.09
N VAL A 178 8.19 -6.56 -1.55
CA VAL A 178 9.35 -7.21 -2.16
C VAL A 178 10.53 -7.03 -1.21
N ASP A 179 11.20 -8.13 -0.88
CA ASP A 179 12.39 -8.10 -0.02
C ASP A 179 13.61 -7.52 -0.76
N LYS A 180 14.75 -7.44 -0.06
CA LYS A 180 15.98 -6.85 -0.61
C LYS A 180 16.57 -7.72 -1.73
N GLU A 181 16.29 -9.01 -1.70
CA GLU A 181 16.72 -10.03 -2.63
C GLU A 181 15.82 -10.09 -3.88
N GLY A 182 14.75 -9.27 -3.94
CA GLY A 182 13.85 -9.19 -5.08
C GLY A 182 12.78 -10.29 -5.10
N ARG A 183 12.48 -10.88 -3.94
CA ARG A 183 11.48 -11.92 -3.78
C ARG A 183 10.23 -11.39 -3.12
N ALA A 184 9.11 -12.03 -3.43
CA ALA A 184 7.84 -11.75 -2.81
C ALA A 184 7.89 -12.14 -1.33
N TRP A 185 7.50 -11.22 -0.45
CA TRP A 185 7.53 -11.39 1.01
C TRP A 185 6.79 -12.63 1.56
N ARG A 186 5.86 -13.21 0.79
CA ARG A 186 5.08 -14.39 1.21
C ARG A 186 5.39 -15.65 0.42
N SER A 187 5.28 -15.62 -0.91
CA SER A 187 5.56 -16.82 -1.71
C SER A 187 7.05 -17.16 -1.77
N GLY A 188 7.93 -16.20 -1.48
CA GLY A 188 9.38 -16.34 -1.65
C GLY A 188 9.81 -16.42 -3.13
N ALA A 189 8.87 -16.28 -4.06
CA ALA A 189 9.15 -16.35 -5.49
C ALA A 189 9.93 -15.12 -5.97
N MET A 190 10.79 -15.33 -6.97
CA MET A 190 11.45 -14.22 -7.67
C MET A 190 10.41 -13.38 -8.38
N VAL A 191 10.41 -12.08 -8.10
CA VAL A 191 9.40 -11.16 -8.62
C VAL A 191 9.74 -10.76 -10.05
N GLU A 192 8.75 -10.84 -10.94
CA GLU A 192 8.86 -10.36 -12.31
C GLU A 192 8.46 -8.89 -12.39
N LYS A 193 9.01 -8.17 -13.38
CA LYS A 193 8.56 -6.82 -13.72
C LYS A 193 7.63 -6.88 -14.93
N GLN A 194 6.39 -6.45 -14.75
CA GLN A 194 5.42 -6.40 -15.83
C GLN A 194 4.84 -4.99 -15.96
N LEU A 195 4.71 -4.51 -17.20
CA LEU A 195 4.03 -3.25 -17.46
C LEU A 195 2.52 -3.47 -17.38
N ARG A 196 1.85 -2.87 -16.39
CA ARG A 196 0.39 -2.99 -16.23
C ARG A 196 -0.25 -1.66 -15.93
N CYS A 197 -1.51 -1.53 -16.35
CA CYS A 197 -2.32 -0.38 -16.06
C CYS A 197 -2.87 -0.50 -14.63
N GLN A 198 -2.44 0.40 -13.75
CA GLN A 198 -2.78 0.38 -12.32
C GLN A 198 -3.39 1.69 -11.85
N TRP A 199 -4.13 1.60 -10.75
CA TRP A 199 -4.55 2.77 -9.98
C TRP A 199 -3.43 3.15 -9.01
N ALA A 200 -3.09 4.43 -8.98
CA ALA A 200 -2.10 4.98 -8.06
C ALA A 200 -2.70 6.16 -7.29
N ILE A 201 -2.46 6.20 -5.99
CA ILE A 201 -2.68 7.40 -5.17
C ILE A 201 -1.48 8.32 -5.34
N GLU A 202 -1.74 9.60 -5.62
CA GLU A 202 -0.74 10.66 -5.74
C GLU A 202 -0.21 11.09 -4.36
N THR A 203 0.36 10.14 -3.61
CA THR A 203 1.06 10.40 -2.34
C THR A 203 2.15 11.48 -2.47
N PRO A 204 2.85 11.68 -3.62
CA PRO A 204 3.81 12.79 -3.75
C PRO A 204 3.18 14.18 -3.62
N LYS A 205 1.89 14.36 -3.94
CA LYS A 205 1.18 15.64 -3.70
C LYS A 205 1.08 15.96 -2.21
N LEU A 206 1.16 14.94 -1.35
CA LEU A 206 1.09 15.06 0.11
C LEU A 206 2.47 15.00 0.78
N ALA A 207 3.52 14.61 0.05
CA ALA A 207 4.87 14.41 0.59
C ALA A 207 5.42 15.63 1.34
N LYS A 208 5.22 16.85 0.83
CA LYS A 208 5.67 18.09 1.50
C LYS A 208 5.05 18.29 2.89
N ARG A 209 3.80 17.87 3.08
CA ARG A 209 3.10 17.96 4.38
C ARG A 209 3.49 16.81 5.33
N MET A 210 4.01 15.71 4.77
CA MET A 210 4.44 14.52 5.51
C MET A 210 5.95 14.49 5.79
N MET A 211 6.67 15.60 5.55
CA MET A 211 8.12 15.75 5.76
C MET A 211 8.53 15.66 7.24
N ARG A 212 8.35 14.50 7.85
CA ARG A 212 8.89 14.19 9.17
C ARG A 212 9.78 12.96 9.21
N GLU A 213 10.01 12.27 8.10
CA GLU A 213 10.81 11.03 8.13
C GLU A 213 11.77 10.90 6.94
N SER A 214 12.93 10.31 7.23
CA SER A 214 14.10 10.10 6.35
C SER A 214 13.81 9.31 5.08
N TRP A 215 12.68 8.61 4.99
CA TRP A 215 12.28 7.77 3.85
C TRP A 215 11.81 8.55 2.62
N ILE A 216 11.16 9.71 2.80
CA ILE A 216 10.51 10.44 1.69
C ILE A 216 11.53 11.16 0.79
N GLY A 217 12.77 11.35 1.27
CA GLY A 217 13.78 12.14 0.59
C GLY A 217 13.38 13.63 0.46
N LYS A 218 14.33 14.50 0.12
CA LYS A 218 14.00 15.91 -0.18
C LYS A 218 13.34 15.99 -1.55
N CYS A 219 12.03 16.24 -1.59
CA CYS A 219 11.29 16.49 -2.83
C CYS A 219 11.32 17.98 -3.22
N ASP A 220 12.51 18.45 -3.64
CA ASP A 220 12.73 19.83 -4.11
C ASP A 220 12.82 19.89 -5.65
N VAL A 221 11.80 19.34 -6.32
CA VAL A 221 11.69 19.37 -7.78
C VAL A 221 10.30 19.85 -8.21
N PHE A 222 10.28 20.60 -9.29
CA PHE A 222 9.08 21.00 -10.01
C PHE A 222 8.71 19.91 -11.02
N ARG A 223 7.42 19.59 -11.08
CA ARG A 223 6.87 18.58 -11.98
C ARG A 223 6.08 19.27 -13.08
N PHE A 224 6.42 18.98 -14.33
CA PHE A 224 5.75 19.47 -15.52
C PHE A 224 5.14 18.29 -16.28
N LEU A 225 3.87 18.44 -16.71
CA LEU A 225 3.19 17.48 -17.58
C LEU A 225 3.11 18.10 -18.97
N LEU A 226 4.02 17.70 -19.86
CA LEU A 226 4.17 18.30 -21.19
C LEU A 226 3.44 17.46 -22.26
N PRO A 227 2.65 18.03 -23.18
CA PRO A 227 1.98 17.26 -24.22
C PRO A 227 2.95 16.55 -25.16
N ILE A 228 2.67 15.28 -25.47
CA ILE A 228 3.43 14.50 -26.48
C ILE A 228 2.68 14.61 -27.81
N LYS A 229 3.40 14.91 -28.90
CA LYS A 229 2.88 15.00 -30.28
C LYS A 229 3.62 13.99 -31.16
N GLY A 230 2.88 13.20 -31.96
CA GLY A 230 3.48 12.23 -32.88
C GLY A 230 2.53 11.14 -33.37
N LYS A 231 2.96 10.33 -34.36
CA LYS A 231 2.14 9.32 -35.07
C LYS A 231 1.75 8.09 -34.23
N GLU A 232 2.46 7.78 -33.15
CA GLU A 232 2.23 6.59 -32.31
C GLU A 232 1.98 6.89 -30.82
N VAL A 233 1.44 8.08 -30.50
CA VAL A 233 1.08 8.38 -29.11
C VAL A 233 -0.14 7.53 -28.74
N SER A 234 0.07 6.47 -27.96
CA SER A 234 -1.02 5.67 -27.42
C SER A 234 -2.04 6.58 -26.72
N LYS A 235 -3.34 6.29 -26.84
CA LYS A 235 -4.43 7.07 -26.19
C LYS A 235 -4.24 7.29 -24.67
N HIS A 236 -3.32 6.56 -24.04
CA HIS A 236 -3.08 6.56 -22.61
C HIS A 236 -1.80 7.32 -22.17
N GLU A 237 -0.94 7.75 -23.09
CA GLU A 237 0.30 8.51 -22.79
C GLU A 237 0.33 9.83 -23.56
N GLN A 238 -0.61 10.72 -23.29
CA GLN A 238 -0.66 12.04 -23.95
C GLN A 238 0.28 13.08 -23.32
N LEU A 239 0.83 12.78 -22.13
CA LEU A 239 1.60 13.71 -21.32
C LEU A 239 2.93 13.07 -20.89
N PHE A 240 4.00 13.84 -21.05
CA PHE A 240 5.35 13.54 -20.60
C PHE A 240 5.59 14.15 -19.21
N ASP A 241 5.91 13.31 -18.23
CA ASP A 241 6.22 13.71 -16.85
C ASP A 241 7.70 14.11 -16.73
N LEU A 242 7.96 15.41 -16.79
CA LEU A 242 9.29 16.01 -16.64
C LEU A 242 9.46 16.56 -15.23
N ARG A 243 10.60 16.27 -14.59
CA ARG A 243 10.93 16.78 -13.26
C ARG A 243 12.24 17.56 -13.28
N LEU A 244 12.19 18.82 -12.85
CA LEU A 244 13.33 19.75 -12.87
C LEU A 244 13.55 20.34 -11.48
N LYS A 245 14.80 20.64 -11.14
CA LYS A 245 15.11 21.39 -9.91
C LYS A 245 14.84 22.88 -10.08
N ASP A 246 15.25 23.41 -11.22
CA ASP A 246 15.02 24.80 -11.60
C ASP A 246 14.03 24.86 -12.78
N PRO A 247 12.85 25.49 -12.60
CA PRO A 247 11.91 25.73 -13.70
C PRO A 247 12.49 26.48 -14.89
N SER A 248 13.50 27.33 -14.67
CA SER A 248 14.08 28.16 -15.72
C SER A 248 14.83 27.35 -16.78
N ASP A 249 15.31 26.14 -16.43
CA ASP A 249 15.94 25.21 -17.38
C ASP A 249 15.00 24.87 -18.54
N LEU A 250 13.69 24.84 -18.29
CA LEU A 250 12.69 24.54 -19.32
C LEU A 250 12.63 25.61 -20.42
N LEU A 251 13.01 26.86 -20.14
CA LEU A 251 13.01 27.95 -21.13
C LEU A 251 14.13 27.80 -22.17
N SER A 252 15.24 27.17 -21.79
CA SER A 252 16.41 26.98 -22.66
C SER A 252 16.50 25.58 -23.26
N THR A 253 15.54 24.70 -22.94
CA THR A 253 15.57 23.31 -23.38
C THR A 253 15.22 23.19 -24.86
N THR A 254 16.10 22.56 -25.62
CA THR A 254 15.93 22.31 -27.06
C THR A 254 15.52 20.88 -27.39
N PHE A 255 15.85 19.89 -26.55
CA PHE A 255 15.50 18.47 -26.72
C PHE A 255 15.35 17.76 -25.37
N ILE A 256 14.69 16.60 -25.38
CA ILE A 256 14.51 15.74 -24.21
C ILE A 256 15.33 14.45 -24.36
N VAL A 257 16.01 14.04 -23.30
CA VAL A 257 16.73 12.76 -23.26
C VAL A 257 15.97 11.75 -22.41
N VAL A 258 15.72 10.57 -22.96
CA VAL A 258 15.12 9.44 -22.23
C VAL A 258 16.08 8.25 -22.18
N THR A 259 15.83 7.36 -21.23
CA THR A 259 16.60 6.10 -21.11
C THR A 259 16.07 5.05 -22.08
N PRO A 260 16.86 4.01 -22.42
CA PRO A 260 16.42 2.96 -23.36
C PRO A 260 15.26 2.11 -22.86
N LYS A 261 14.97 2.17 -21.55
CA LYS A 261 13.82 1.48 -20.94
C LYS A 261 12.53 2.29 -20.98
N HIS A 262 12.61 3.57 -21.33
CA HIS A 262 11.46 4.49 -21.33
C HIS A 262 10.41 4.04 -22.37
N ALA A 263 9.12 4.28 -22.10
CA ALA A 263 8.02 3.85 -22.97
C ALA A 263 8.11 4.43 -24.39
N LEU A 264 8.64 5.66 -24.52
CA LEU A 264 8.92 6.33 -25.80
C LEU A 264 10.16 5.81 -26.54
N ALA A 265 10.99 4.97 -25.92
CA ALA A 265 12.10 4.36 -26.61
C ALA A 265 11.58 3.19 -27.47
N GLU A 266 11.97 3.15 -28.74
CA GLU A 266 11.64 2.01 -29.59
C GLU A 266 12.29 0.74 -29.02
N LYS A 267 11.57 -0.39 -29.06
CA LYS A 267 12.09 -1.71 -28.68
C LYS A 267 13.07 -2.27 -29.73
N ASN A 268 13.91 -1.43 -30.30
CA ASN A 268 14.98 -1.85 -31.19
C ASN A 268 16.24 -2.14 -30.36
N SER A 269 16.33 -3.38 -29.89
CA SER A 269 17.40 -3.89 -29.01
C SER A 269 18.79 -3.96 -29.66
N MET A 270 18.96 -3.49 -30.91
CA MET A 270 20.21 -3.62 -31.67
C MET A 270 21.05 -2.33 -31.75
N LEU A 271 20.52 -1.17 -31.36
CA LEU A 271 21.25 0.09 -31.50
C LEU A 271 22.23 0.28 -30.33
N GLN A 272 23.53 0.28 -30.60
CA GLN A 272 24.57 0.61 -29.59
C GLN A 272 24.86 2.12 -29.49
N LYS A 273 24.15 2.95 -30.24
CA LYS A 273 24.36 4.41 -30.32
C LYS A 273 23.10 5.16 -29.89
N ASP A 274 23.31 6.40 -29.43
CA ASP A 274 22.22 7.34 -29.15
C ASP A 274 21.43 7.59 -30.45
N TYR A 275 20.10 7.62 -30.36
CA TYR A 275 19.23 7.78 -31.52
C TYR A 275 18.07 8.72 -31.23
N LEU A 276 17.55 9.34 -32.28
CA LEU A 276 16.35 10.17 -32.24
C LEU A 276 15.11 9.27 -32.33
N VAL A 277 14.07 9.54 -31.54
CA VAL A 277 12.79 8.86 -31.72
C VAL A 277 12.04 9.54 -32.87
N ASP A 278 11.90 8.83 -33.98
CA ASP A 278 11.34 9.41 -35.20
C ASP A 278 9.86 9.77 -35.05
N GLY A 279 9.52 11.02 -35.39
CA GLY A 279 8.13 11.50 -35.41
C GLY A 279 7.49 11.67 -34.03
N VAL A 280 8.25 11.66 -32.94
CA VAL A 280 7.78 11.93 -31.57
C VAL A 280 8.44 13.19 -31.02
N HIS A 281 7.62 14.13 -30.60
CA HIS A 281 8.05 15.39 -30.00
C HIS A 281 7.30 15.68 -28.70
N VAL A 282 7.96 16.37 -27.77
CA VAL A 282 7.33 16.89 -26.56
C VAL A 282 7.16 18.39 -26.70
N PHE A 283 5.91 18.87 -26.60
CA PHE A 283 5.59 20.27 -26.75
C PHE A 283 5.92 21.05 -25.48
N ASN A 284 6.81 22.03 -25.63
CA ASN A 284 7.11 22.99 -24.57
C ASN A 284 6.12 24.16 -24.65
N PHE A 285 5.16 24.21 -23.74
CA PHE A 285 4.16 25.29 -23.73
C PHE A 285 4.74 26.65 -23.29
N LEU A 286 5.92 26.69 -22.67
CA LEU A 286 6.56 27.94 -22.27
C LEU A 286 7.28 28.61 -23.45
N THR A 287 7.92 27.83 -24.31
CA THR A 287 8.67 28.35 -25.46
C THR A 287 7.89 28.25 -26.78
N GLY A 288 6.80 27.49 -26.80
CA GLY A 288 6.04 27.19 -28.02
C GLY A 288 6.73 26.20 -28.97
N LEU A 289 7.86 25.61 -28.58
CA LEU A 289 8.66 24.73 -29.43
C LEU A 289 8.33 23.25 -29.22
N ASN A 290 8.41 22.47 -30.30
CA ASN A 290 8.35 21.01 -30.24
C ASN A 290 9.77 20.46 -30.02
N MET A 291 10.01 19.89 -28.84
CA MET A 291 11.32 19.34 -28.48
C MET A 291 11.42 17.90 -28.98
N PRO A 292 12.43 17.54 -29.81
CA PRO A 292 12.67 16.15 -30.16
C PRO A 292 13.07 15.31 -28.94
N VAL A 293 12.77 14.01 -29.02
CA VAL A 293 13.14 13.02 -27.99
C VAL A 293 14.35 12.22 -28.47
N VAL A 294 15.38 12.17 -27.64
CA VAL A 294 16.63 11.44 -27.89
C VAL A 294 16.76 10.32 -26.87
N VAL A 295 17.03 9.10 -27.33
CA VAL A 295 17.32 7.97 -26.46
C VAL A 295 18.83 7.87 -26.27
N ARG A 296 19.29 7.97 -25.02
CA ARG A 296 20.72 7.81 -24.69
C ARG A 296 21.02 6.36 -24.28
N MET A 297 21.90 5.70 -25.02
CA MET A 297 22.34 4.33 -24.70
C MET A 297 23.40 4.34 -23.59
N LYS A 298 23.36 3.34 -22.69
CA LYS A 298 24.38 3.21 -21.62
C LYS A 298 25.74 2.87 -22.25
N ARG A 299 26.74 3.75 -22.14
CA ARG A 299 28.14 3.43 -22.45
C ARG A 299 28.70 2.53 -21.35
N LYS A 300 29.41 1.45 -21.70
CA LYS A 300 30.16 0.60 -20.76
C LYS A 300 31.39 1.38 -20.23
N THR A 301 31.18 2.31 -19.32
CA THR A 301 32.25 2.85 -18.44
C THR A 301 31.71 2.95 -17.00
N ALA A 302 32.63 2.82 -16.05
CA ALA A 302 32.43 2.43 -14.66
C ALA A 302 31.32 3.19 -13.88
N LYS A 303 30.57 2.41 -13.08
CA LYS A 303 29.70 2.84 -11.96
C LYS A 303 28.75 4.02 -12.24
N ALA A 304 27.75 3.82 -13.10
CA ALA A 304 26.53 4.64 -13.06
C ALA A 304 25.43 3.86 -12.30
N LYS A 305 25.13 4.31 -11.07
CA LYS A 305 24.02 3.78 -10.25
C LYS A 305 22.72 3.79 -11.07
N GLU A 306 22.05 2.65 -11.11
CA GLU A 306 20.79 2.47 -11.82
C GLU A 306 19.69 3.33 -11.17
N GLY A 307 19.21 4.34 -11.91
CA GLY A 307 18.03 5.13 -11.56
C GLY A 307 16.94 4.92 -12.61
N ASN A 308 15.76 4.47 -12.16
CA ASN A 308 14.58 4.23 -13.00
C ASN A 308 13.73 5.51 -13.15
N TYR A 309 13.31 5.76 -14.40
CA TYR A 309 12.28 6.64 -14.99
C TYR A 309 12.18 8.13 -14.60
N GLY A 310 12.33 8.95 -15.65
CA GLY A 310 12.16 10.40 -15.73
C GLY A 310 13.12 10.88 -16.82
N GLY A 311 12.61 11.32 -17.97
CA GLY A 311 13.50 11.89 -18.98
C GLY A 311 14.03 13.24 -18.52
N TYR A 312 15.26 13.55 -18.88
CA TYR A 312 15.95 14.77 -18.48
C TYR A 312 16.02 15.71 -19.69
N ALA A 313 15.62 16.96 -19.49
CA ALA A 313 15.86 18.04 -20.42
C ALA A 313 17.32 18.53 -20.25
N THR A 314 18.07 18.74 -21.33
CA THR A 314 19.43 19.29 -21.22
C THR A 314 19.63 20.52 -22.11
N SER A 315 20.19 21.59 -21.53
CA SER A 315 21.03 22.56 -22.24
C SER A 315 22.36 22.83 -21.50
N ARG A 316 22.53 22.42 -20.23
CA ARG A 316 23.82 22.32 -19.51
C ARG A 316 23.80 21.15 -18.51
N ILE A 317 24.94 20.47 -18.37
CA ILE A 317 25.12 19.27 -17.53
C ILE A 317 24.93 19.63 -16.05
N CYS A 318 23.98 18.98 -15.36
CA CYS A 318 23.97 18.94 -13.90
C CYS A 318 23.70 17.50 -13.43
N TRP A 319 24.76 16.88 -12.90
CA TRP A 319 24.75 15.56 -12.26
C TRP A 319 24.22 15.68 -10.83
N ILE A 320 23.21 14.89 -10.47
CA ILE A 320 22.90 14.65 -9.05
C ILE A 320 22.62 13.16 -8.84
N GLY A 321 23.60 12.49 -8.23
CA GLY A 321 23.53 11.10 -7.83
C GLY A 321 22.83 10.88 -6.48
N SER A 322 21.98 9.86 -6.48
CA SER A 322 21.60 8.90 -5.42
C SER A 322 21.40 9.33 -3.96
N SER A 323 20.24 8.93 -3.42
CA SER A 323 20.21 7.87 -2.41
C SER A 323 19.23 6.77 -2.82
N PRO A 324 19.42 5.51 -2.37
CA PRO A 324 18.71 4.35 -2.90
C PRO A 324 17.33 4.29 -2.27
N VAL A 325 16.27 4.64 -2.99
CA VAL A 325 14.92 4.31 -2.52
C VAL A 325 14.09 3.82 -3.69
N SER A 326 14.14 2.51 -3.89
CA SER A 326 13.09 1.73 -4.51
C SER A 326 11.81 1.88 -3.68
N ALA A 327 11.08 2.98 -3.84
CA ALA A 327 9.77 3.14 -3.21
C ALA A 327 8.87 3.99 -4.12
N HIS A 328 8.49 3.40 -5.25
CA HIS A 328 7.18 3.73 -5.80
C HIS A 328 6.18 3.03 -4.88
N GLY A 329 5.78 3.70 -3.80
CA GLY A 329 4.67 3.29 -2.95
C GLY A 329 3.37 3.40 -3.75
N ALA A 330 3.17 2.47 -4.68
CA ALA A 330 1.88 2.20 -5.26
C ALA A 330 1.11 1.39 -4.21
N LEU A 331 0.25 2.06 -3.44
CA LEU A 331 -0.86 1.38 -2.77
C LEU A 331 -1.73 0.75 -3.86
N LEU A 332 -1.46 -0.54 -4.13
CA LEU A 332 -2.18 -1.34 -5.09
C LEU A 332 -3.52 -1.74 -4.47
N PHE A 333 -4.59 -1.08 -4.88
CA PHE A 333 -5.94 -1.49 -4.51
C PHE A 333 -6.39 -2.62 -5.42
N ARG A 334 -6.50 -3.83 -4.87
CA ARG A 334 -7.17 -4.95 -5.54
C ARG A 334 -8.67 -4.81 -5.32
N TRP A 335 -9.42 -4.64 -6.41
CA TRP A 335 -10.87 -4.82 -6.42
C TRP A 335 -11.15 -6.18 -7.06
N CYS A 336 -11.50 -7.17 -6.26
CA CYS A 336 -12.01 -8.45 -6.76
C CYS A 336 -13.53 -8.39 -6.77
N TRP A 337 -14.13 -8.20 -7.94
CA TRP A 337 -15.58 -8.28 -8.10
C TRP A 337 -15.96 -9.73 -8.40
N MET A 338 -16.44 -10.46 -7.40
CA MET A 338 -17.09 -11.76 -7.65
C MET A 338 -18.54 -11.52 -8.08
N LYS A 339 -18.81 -11.65 -9.39
CA LYS A 339 -20.14 -11.98 -9.89
C LYS A 339 -20.01 -13.27 -10.70
N LYS A 340 -20.62 -14.34 -10.15
CA LYS A 340 -20.85 -15.68 -10.70
C LYS A 340 -20.20 -15.97 -12.07
N GLY A 341 -19.11 -16.74 -12.04
CA GLY A 341 -18.66 -17.64 -13.10
C GLY A 341 -18.87 -17.21 -14.55
N LYS A 342 -17.95 -16.40 -15.08
CA LYS A 342 -17.42 -16.46 -16.47
C LYS A 342 -16.51 -15.25 -16.69
N VAL A 343 -15.21 -15.49 -16.92
CA VAL A 343 -14.30 -14.46 -17.42
C VAL A 343 -14.69 -14.17 -18.87
N ARG A 344 -15.30 -13.02 -19.13
CA ARG A 344 -15.38 -12.41 -20.46
C ARG A 344 -14.96 -10.95 -20.36
N CYS A 345 -13.81 -10.63 -20.97
CA CYS A 345 -13.47 -9.27 -21.33
C CYS A 345 -14.47 -8.79 -22.39
N ARG A 346 -15.48 -8.03 -21.98
CA ARG A 346 -16.17 -7.10 -22.88
C ARG A 346 -16.03 -5.71 -22.29
N SER A 347 -15.59 -4.79 -23.14
CA SER A 347 -15.58 -3.35 -22.88
C SER A 347 -16.94 -2.90 -22.36
N PRO A 348 -17.02 -2.19 -21.22
CA PRO A 348 -18.27 -1.55 -20.85
C PRO A 348 -18.44 -0.34 -21.78
N LYS A 349 -19.41 -0.44 -22.70
CA LYS A 349 -20.12 0.77 -23.14
C LYS A 349 -20.71 1.39 -21.88
N VAL A 350 -20.32 2.63 -21.62
CA VAL A 350 -20.90 3.48 -20.60
C VAL A 350 -22.39 3.65 -20.95
N SER A 351 -23.27 2.99 -20.20
CA SER A 351 -24.65 3.44 -20.05
C SER A 351 -24.71 4.23 -18.75
N CYS A 352 -24.82 5.55 -18.90
CA CYS A 352 -25.21 6.45 -17.84
C CYS A 352 -26.48 5.93 -17.17
N LEU A 353 -26.50 5.90 -15.85
CA LEU A 353 -27.66 6.15 -14.99
C LEU A 353 -27.10 6.32 -13.56
N PHE A 354 -27.23 7.56 -13.07
CA PHE A 354 -27.01 8.14 -11.74
C PHE A 354 -26.36 7.32 -10.62
#